data_AF-A0A929DKW5-F1
#
_entry.id   AF-A0A929DKW5-F1
#
_cell.length_a   1.000
_cell.length_b   1.000
_cell.length_c   1.000
_cell.angle_alpha   90.00
_cell.angle_beta   90.00
_cell.angle_gamma   90.00
#
_symmetry.space_group_name_H-M   'P 1'
#
loop_
_entity.id
_entity.type
_entity.pdbx_description
1 polymer ?
#
loop_
_entity_poly.entity_id
_entity_poly.type
_entity_poly.pdbx_seq_one_letter_code
_entity_poly.pdbx_strand_id
1 'polypeptide(L)'
;MADDELNPSQDPIPEEEETEANEASSIAELEGLIAQKDEALTKANARITELEQATAQSDERLKATNDSLAEAVASYKKVVIEAHPEVLEELISGDSIDSVNESLQQAQGMITRVRQGLEAEISAVRVPVGAPQRTPPDLSGLSPREKIQYAIGSKR
;
A
#
# COMPACT_ATOMS: atom_id res chain seq x y z
N MET A 1 40.46 -44.99 101.63
CA MET A 1 40.70 -46.20 100.82
C MET A 1 39.37 -46.93 100.72
N ALA A 2 39.03 -47.36 99.49
CA ALA A 2 37.76 -47.87 98.97
C ALA A 2 36.73 -46.76 98.69
N ASP A 3 36.69 -46.13 97.50
CA ASP A 3 36.40 -46.62 96.13
C ASP A 3 34.89 -46.64 95.82
N ASP A 4 34.56 -46.31 94.57
CA ASP A 4 33.23 -46.11 93.95
C ASP A 4 32.49 -44.82 94.34
N GLU A 5 31.97 -43.99 93.44
CA GLU A 5 31.34 -44.32 92.16
C GLU A 5 31.76 -43.37 91.02
N LEU A 6 32.03 -43.98 89.87
CA LEU A 6 31.90 -43.37 88.55
C LEU A 6 30.51 -42.75 88.38
N ASN A 7 30.43 -41.45 88.12
CA ASN A 7 29.27 -40.88 87.43
C ASN A 7 29.70 -40.43 86.03
N PRO A 8 29.57 -41.30 85.00
CA PRO A 8 29.47 -40.86 83.64
C PRO A 8 28.02 -40.43 83.39
N SER A 9 27.79 -39.61 82.37
CA SER A 9 26.48 -39.26 81.83
C SER A 9 25.81 -38.05 82.48
N GLN A 10 26.14 -36.88 81.96
CA GLN A 10 25.10 -35.94 81.55
C GLN A 10 25.57 -35.34 80.23
N ASP A 11 25.28 -36.07 79.15
CA ASP A 11 25.05 -35.45 77.86
C ASP A 11 23.74 -34.65 77.96
N PRO A 12 23.73 -33.36 77.61
CA PRO A 12 22.55 -32.74 77.06
C PRO A 12 22.89 -32.29 75.65
N ILE A 13 22.87 -33.23 74.70
CA ILE A 13 22.78 -32.89 73.28
C ILE A 13 21.44 -33.44 72.76
N PRO A 14 20.32 -32.71 72.95
CA PRO A 14 19.17 -32.91 72.07
C PRO A 14 18.84 -31.66 71.24
N GLU A 15 19.26 -30.46 71.68
CA GLU A 15 18.82 -29.20 71.04
C GLU A 15 19.64 -28.82 69.80
N GLU A 16 20.94 -29.13 69.76
CA GLU A 16 21.80 -28.83 68.60
C GLU A 16 21.45 -29.72 67.40
N GLU A 17 21.17 -31.02 67.62
CA GLU A 17 20.78 -31.95 66.55
C GLU A 17 19.43 -31.61 65.90
N GLU A 18 18.45 -31.12 66.67
CA GLU A 18 17.15 -30.69 66.11
C GLU A 18 17.26 -29.41 65.27
N THR A 19 18.18 -28.50 65.61
CA THR A 19 18.43 -27.29 64.82
C THR A 19 19.15 -27.59 63.51
N GLU A 20 20.18 -28.43 63.54
CA GLU A 20 20.93 -28.83 62.33
C GLU A 20 20.04 -29.62 61.36
N ALA A 21 19.16 -30.48 61.87
CA ALA A 21 18.20 -31.23 61.05
C ALA A 21 17.18 -30.32 60.34
N ASN A 22 16.69 -29.28 61.03
CA ASN A 22 15.75 -28.31 60.44
C ASN A 22 16.41 -27.41 59.39
N GLU A 23 17.66 -26.99 59.63
CA GLU A 23 18.45 -26.22 58.66
C GLU A 23 18.78 -27.06 57.42
N ALA A 24 19.18 -28.32 57.60
CA ALA A 24 19.42 -29.25 56.50
C ALA A 24 18.15 -29.48 55.64
N SER A 25 16.97 -29.62 56.28
CA SER A 25 15.69 -29.71 55.56
C SER A 25 15.40 -28.45 54.75
N SER A 26 15.60 -27.28 55.35
CA SER A 26 15.36 -25.99 54.69
C SER A 26 16.30 -25.76 53.51
N ILE A 27 17.58 -26.16 53.62
CA ILE A 27 18.55 -26.09 52.54
C ILE A 27 18.13 -27.01 51.39
N ALA A 28 17.72 -28.26 51.68
CA ALA A 28 17.26 -29.20 50.65
C ALA A 28 16.02 -28.68 49.90
N GLU A 29 15.09 -28.03 50.59
CA GLU A 29 13.93 -27.39 49.97
C GLU A 29 14.33 -26.21 49.06
N LEU A 30 15.24 -25.36 49.51
CA LEU A 30 15.75 -24.23 48.74
C LEU A 30 16.52 -24.67 47.49
N GLU A 31 17.37 -25.71 47.61
CA GLU A 31 18.07 -26.31 46.48
C GLU A 31 17.09 -26.89 45.46
N GLY A 32 16.02 -27.55 45.92
CA GLY A 32 14.94 -28.04 45.07
C GLY A 32 14.21 -26.91 44.33
N LEU A 33 13.93 -25.79 45.00
CA LEU A 33 13.32 -24.61 44.39
C LEU A 33 14.25 -23.94 43.37
N ILE A 34 15.55 -23.87 43.65
CA ILE A 34 16.55 -23.34 42.71
C ILE A 34 16.60 -24.21 41.45
N ALA A 35 16.70 -25.53 41.60
CA ALA A 35 16.70 -26.46 40.48
C ALA A 35 15.43 -26.32 39.61
N GLN A 36 14.26 -26.20 40.24
CA GLN A 36 13.00 -25.98 39.53
C GLN A 36 12.98 -24.64 38.77
N LYS A 37 13.50 -23.57 39.39
CA LYS A 37 13.58 -22.25 38.75
C LYS A 37 14.58 -22.23 37.60
N ASP A 38 15.71 -22.92 37.71
CA ASP A 38 16.69 -23.03 36.64
C ASP A 38 16.12 -23.83 35.46
N GLU A 39 15.37 -24.90 35.73
CA GLU A 39 14.65 -25.63 34.68
C GLU A 39 13.59 -24.75 34.00
N ALA A 40 12.85 -23.94 34.78
CA ALA A 40 11.88 -23.00 34.21
C ALA A 40 12.56 -21.90 33.37
N LEU A 41 13.70 -21.36 33.83
CA LEU A 41 14.47 -20.35 33.10
C LEU A 41 15.05 -20.90 31.80
N THR A 42 15.59 -22.11 31.81
CA THR A 42 16.11 -22.75 30.59
C THR A 42 15.00 -22.99 29.57
N LYS A 43 13.83 -23.47 30.01
CA LYS A 43 12.64 -23.61 29.14
C LYS A 43 12.16 -22.27 28.59
N ALA A 44 12.07 -21.24 29.44
CA ALA A 44 11.65 -19.91 29.03
C ALA A 44 12.62 -19.29 28.01
N ASN A 45 13.93 -19.40 28.25
CA ASN A 45 14.97 -18.92 27.33
C ASN A 45 14.90 -19.64 25.98
N ALA A 46 14.72 -20.96 25.97
CA ALA A 46 14.54 -21.71 24.72
C ALA A 46 13.30 -21.22 23.95
N ARG A 47 12.20 -20.95 24.65
CA ARG A 47 10.98 -20.43 24.01
C ARG A 47 11.15 -19.01 23.48
N ILE A 48 11.88 -18.15 24.19
CA ILE A 48 12.21 -16.80 23.72
C ILE A 48 13.01 -16.89 22.42
N THR A 49 14.06 -17.72 22.39
CA THR A 49 14.89 -17.88 21.17
C THR A 49 14.08 -18.41 19.98
N GLU A 50 13.15 -19.33 20.23
CA GLU A 50 12.27 -19.87 19.19
C GLU A 50 11.31 -18.80 18.65
N LEU A 51 10.71 -18.01 19.54
CA LEU A 51 9.81 -16.93 19.16
C LEU A 51 10.55 -15.82 18.40
N GLU A 52 11.74 -15.43 18.85
CA GLU A 52 12.58 -14.45 18.17
C GLU A 52 12.93 -14.90 16.75
N GLN A 53 13.31 -16.17 16.59
CA GLN A 53 13.58 -16.75 15.27
C GLN A 53 12.32 -16.77 14.39
N ALA A 54 11.17 -17.14 14.96
CA ALA A 54 9.90 -17.15 14.23
C ALA A 54 9.49 -15.73 13.79
N THR A 55 9.67 -14.72 14.64
CA THR A 55 9.40 -13.31 14.31
C THR A 55 10.32 -12.79 13.22
N ALA A 56 11.63 -13.08 13.31
CA ALA A 56 12.57 -12.69 12.28
C ALA A 56 12.21 -13.32 10.91
N GLN A 57 11.85 -14.61 10.92
CA GLN A 57 11.42 -15.30 9.70
C GLN A 57 10.11 -14.74 9.14
N SER A 58 9.14 -14.38 9.99
CA SER A 58 7.90 -13.76 9.51
C SER A 58 8.14 -12.37 8.92
N ASP A 59 9.03 -11.57 9.53
CA ASP A 59 9.36 -10.23 9.05
C ASP A 59 10.06 -10.28 7.69
N GLU A 60 10.99 -11.22 7.51
CA GLU A 60 11.63 -11.47 6.22
C GLU A 60 10.61 -11.86 5.14
N ARG A 61 9.66 -12.75 5.47
CA ARG A 61 8.60 -13.15 4.54
C ARG A 61 7.66 -12.00 4.20
N LEU A 62 7.29 -11.17 5.18
CA LEU A 62 6.45 -9.99 4.96
C LEU A 62 7.16 -9.00 4.04
N LYS A 63 8.45 -8.75 4.29
CA LYS A 63 9.25 -7.87 3.43
C LYS A 63 9.33 -8.41 2.00
N ALA A 64 9.68 -9.68 1.82
CA ALA A 64 9.75 -10.29 0.49
C ALA A 64 8.40 -10.25 -0.25
N THR A 65 7.29 -10.47 0.46
CA THR A 65 5.94 -10.40 -0.12
C THR A 65 5.58 -8.97 -0.52
N ASN A 66 5.91 -7.98 0.31
CA ASN A 66 5.68 -6.57 0.00
C ASN A 66 6.52 -6.11 -1.20
N ASP A 67 7.78 -6.51 -1.27
CA ASP A 67 8.67 -6.20 -2.40
C ASP A 67 8.11 -6.80 -3.71
N SER A 68 7.66 -8.07 -3.67
CA SER A 68 7.03 -8.71 -4.81
C SER A 68 5.70 -8.06 -5.21
N LEU A 69 4.89 -7.62 -4.24
CA LEU A 69 3.65 -6.91 -4.51
C LEU A 69 3.92 -5.55 -5.16
N ALA A 70 4.91 -4.80 -4.67
CA ALA A 70 5.31 -3.52 -5.26
C ALA A 70 5.80 -3.69 -6.70
N GLU A 71 6.60 -4.74 -6.97
CA GLU A 71 7.04 -5.07 -8.33
C GLU A 71 5.88 -5.45 -9.24
N ALA A 72 4.93 -6.25 -8.73
CA ALA A 72 3.72 -6.63 -9.47
C ALA A 72 2.88 -5.39 -9.83
N VAL A 73 2.64 -4.48 -8.89
CA VAL A 73 1.90 -3.23 -9.14
C VAL A 73 2.64 -2.34 -10.14
N ALA A 74 3.96 -2.21 -10.03
CA ALA A 74 4.75 -1.43 -10.98
C ALA A 74 4.70 -2.01 -12.41
N SER A 75 4.76 -3.34 -12.54
CA SER A 75 4.60 -4.00 -13.85
C SER A 75 3.19 -3.82 -14.41
N TYR A 76 2.15 -3.94 -13.58
CA TYR A 76 0.77 -3.66 -13.97
C TYR A 76 0.61 -2.23 -14.47
N LYS A 77 1.13 -1.25 -13.73
CA LYS A 77 1.11 0.16 -14.13
C LYS A 77 1.71 0.39 -15.51
N LYS A 78 2.87 -0.24 -15.82
CA LYS A 78 3.49 -0.16 -17.15
C LYS A 78 2.58 -0.69 -18.26
N VAL A 79 1.97 -1.86 -18.05
CA VAL A 79 1.02 -2.46 -19.02
C VAL A 79 -0.18 -1.53 -19.24
N VAL A 80 -0.70 -0.91 -18.18
CA VAL A 80 -1.82 0.04 -18.28
C VAL A 80 -1.41 1.28 -19.08
N ILE A 81 -0.22 1.83 -18.85
CA ILE A 81 0.30 2.98 -19.62
C ILE A 81 0.44 2.61 -21.11
N GLU A 82 1.01 1.45 -21.40
CA GLU A 82 1.17 0.96 -22.79
C GLU A 82 -0.18 0.73 -23.50
N ALA A 83 -1.19 0.24 -22.77
CA ALA A 83 -2.53 0.01 -23.30
C ALA A 83 -3.32 1.32 -23.54
N HIS A 84 -2.94 2.42 -22.87
CA HIS A 84 -3.66 3.71 -22.92
C HIS A 84 -2.72 4.88 -23.25
N PRO A 85 -2.15 4.93 -24.47
CA PRO A 85 -1.22 6.00 -24.86
C PRO A 85 -1.85 7.40 -24.95
N GLU A 86 -3.18 7.49 -24.94
CA GLU A 86 -3.93 8.75 -24.88
C GLU A 86 -3.99 9.36 -23.47
N VAL A 87 -3.65 8.56 -22.44
CA VAL A 87 -3.60 8.99 -21.03
C VAL A 87 -2.15 9.31 -20.66
N LEU A 88 -1.91 10.49 -20.09
CA LEU A 88 -0.58 10.85 -19.59
C LEU A 88 -0.18 9.95 -18.42
N GLU A 89 1.05 9.48 -18.41
CA GLU A 89 1.62 8.64 -17.34
C GLU A 89 1.46 9.29 -15.95
N GLU A 90 1.58 10.62 -15.87
CA GLU A 90 1.41 11.40 -14.64
C GLU A 90 0.01 11.28 -14.03
N LEU A 91 -1.01 10.98 -14.85
CA LEU A 91 -2.39 10.82 -14.39
C LEU A 91 -2.69 9.42 -13.87
N ILE A 92 -1.82 8.44 -14.11
CA ILE A 92 -1.97 7.07 -13.61
C ILE A 92 -1.08 6.96 -12.36
N SER A 93 -1.69 7.13 -11.18
CA SER A 93 -0.99 7.17 -9.89
C SER A 93 -1.47 6.08 -8.94
N GLY A 94 -0.66 5.76 -7.92
CA GLY A 94 -1.01 4.83 -6.85
C GLY A 94 -0.07 3.63 -6.72
N ASP A 95 -0.05 3.07 -5.50
CA ASP A 95 0.80 1.93 -5.08
C ASP A 95 0.00 0.62 -4.97
N SER A 96 -1.27 0.64 -5.39
CA SER A 96 -2.15 -0.53 -5.44
C SER A 96 -2.85 -0.63 -6.80
N ILE A 97 -3.28 -1.84 -7.16
CA ILE A 97 -4.04 -2.06 -8.40
C ILE A 97 -5.32 -1.21 -8.44
N ASP A 98 -6.02 -1.11 -7.30
CA ASP A 98 -7.25 -0.32 -7.19
C ASP A 98 -6.99 1.17 -7.42
N SER A 99 -5.95 1.73 -6.80
CA SER A 99 -5.60 3.14 -6.98
C SER A 99 -5.14 3.47 -8.41
N VAL A 100 -4.42 2.55 -9.06
CA VAL A 100 -4.06 2.65 -10.48
C VAL A 100 -5.32 2.67 -11.37
N ASN A 101 -6.28 1.79 -11.11
CA ASN A 101 -7.53 1.70 -11.88
C ASN A 101 -8.43 2.92 -11.69
N GLU A 102 -8.58 3.39 -10.45
CA GLU A 102 -9.33 4.61 -10.16
C GLU A 102 -8.73 5.82 -10.86
N SER A 103 -7.40 5.97 -10.81
CA SER A 103 -6.69 7.06 -11.48
C SER A 103 -6.87 7.02 -12.99
N LEU A 104 -6.78 5.82 -13.60
CA LEU A 104 -7.04 5.62 -15.03
C LEU A 104 -8.46 6.04 -15.41
N GLN A 105 -9.46 5.60 -14.64
CA GLN A 105 -10.86 5.94 -14.90
C GLN A 105 -11.11 7.44 -14.80
N GLN A 106 -10.52 8.11 -13.81
CA GLN A 106 -10.60 9.57 -13.67
C GLN A 106 -9.95 10.28 -14.86
N ALA A 107 -8.77 9.83 -15.30
CA ALA A 107 -8.05 10.38 -16.43
C ALA A 107 -8.85 10.25 -17.74
N GLN A 108 -9.39 9.07 -18.02
CA GLN A 108 -10.26 8.82 -19.19
C GLN A 108 -11.52 9.71 -19.16
N GLY A 109 -12.11 9.89 -17.99
CA GLY A 109 -13.26 10.77 -17.79
C GLY A 109 -12.93 12.24 -18.08
N MET A 110 -11.74 12.71 -17.70
CA MET A 110 -11.26 14.06 -18.03
C MET A 110 -11.02 14.23 -19.53
N ILE A 111 -10.34 13.27 -20.17
CA ILE A 111 -10.08 13.30 -21.62
C ILE A 111 -11.39 13.33 -22.41
N THR A 112 -12.37 12.53 -22.01
CA THR A 112 -13.70 12.51 -22.64
C THR A 112 -14.38 13.88 -22.54
N ARG A 113 -14.34 14.52 -21.37
CA ARG A 113 -14.90 15.87 -21.17
C ARG A 113 -14.15 16.93 -21.99
N VAL A 114 -12.82 16.86 -22.05
CA VAL A 114 -12.02 17.78 -22.87
C VAL A 114 -12.33 17.63 -24.35
N ARG A 115 -12.46 16.39 -24.84
CA ARG A 115 -12.81 16.09 -26.24
C ARG A 115 -14.19 16.67 -26.60
N GLN A 116 -15.19 16.49 -25.73
CA GLN A 116 -16.53 17.05 -25.91
C GLN A 116 -16.53 18.58 -25.91
N GLY A 117 -15.77 19.21 -25.01
CA GLY A 117 -15.63 20.67 -24.95
C GLY A 117 -15.00 21.25 -26.21
N LEU A 118 -13.91 20.64 -26.69
CA LEU A 118 -13.22 21.07 -27.91
C LEU A 118 -14.11 20.92 -29.16
N GLU A 119 -14.87 19.83 -29.27
CA GLU A 119 -15.80 19.62 -30.38
C GLU A 119 -16.95 20.64 -30.39
N ALA A 120 -17.48 20.99 -29.21
CA ALA A 120 -18.46 22.05 -29.07
C ALA A 120 -17.90 23.42 -29.46
N GLU A 121 -16.66 23.73 -29.07
CA GLU A 121 -15.98 24.97 -29.43
C GLU A 121 -15.70 25.05 -30.94
N ILE A 122 -15.16 23.99 -31.54
CA ILE A 122 -14.93 23.92 -33.00
C ILE A 122 -16.24 24.08 -33.77
N SER A 123 -17.35 23.51 -33.26
CA SER A 123 -18.67 23.65 -33.88
C SER A 123 -19.23 25.07 -33.75
N ALA A 124 -18.97 25.76 -32.63
CA ALA A 124 -19.35 27.15 -32.44
C ALA A 124 -18.50 28.13 -33.28
N VAL A 125 -17.25 27.77 -33.54
CA VAL A 125 -16.30 28.56 -34.36
C VAL A 125 -16.45 28.27 -35.86
N ARG A 126 -17.27 27.29 -36.30
CA ARG A 126 -17.66 27.14 -37.71
C ARG A 126 -18.52 28.33 -38.15
N VAL A 127 -17.85 29.43 -38.47
CA VAL A 127 -18.42 30.54 -39.24
C VAL A 127 -18.79 29.98 -40.62
N PRO A 128 -19.98 30.26 -41.18
CA PRO A 128 -20.33 29.83 -42.53
C PRO A 128 -19.29 30.36 -43.52
N VAL A 129 -18.44 29.47 -44.02
CA VAL A 129 -17.43 29.80 -45.02
C VAL A 129 -18.15 29.93 -46.35
N GLY A 130 -18.70 31.11 -46.59
CA GLY A 130 -19.44 31.39 -47.80
C GLY A 130 -20.21 32.69 -47.66
N ALA A 131 -19.63 33.78 -48.16
CA ALA A 131 -20.50 34.82 -48.72
C ALA A 131 -21.49 34.11 -49.66
N PRO A 132 -22.80 34.40 -49.59
CA PRO A 132 -23.77 33.78 -50.48
C PRO A 132 -23.23 33.86 -51.91
N GLN A 133 -23.29 32.74 -52.65
CA GLN A 133 -22.85 32.73 -54.04
C GLN A 133 -23.46 33.94 -54.73
N ARG A 134 -22.64 34.72 -55.42
CA ARG A 134 -23.12 35.82 -56.25
C ARG A 134 -24.01 35.19 -57.31
N THR A 135 -25.31 35.16 -57.05
CA THR A 135 -26.31 34.82 -58.05
C THR A 135 -26.19 35.92 -59.12
N PRO A 136 -25.78 35.60 -60.35
CA PRO A 136 -25.79 36.58 -61.41
C PRO A 136 -27.23 37.10 -61.56
N PRO A 137 -27.42 38.40 -61.87
CA PRO A 137 -28.74 38.95 -62.12
C PRO A 137 -29.46 38.10 -63.18
N ASP A 138 -30.68 37.66 -62.88
CA ASP A 138 -31.46 36.87 -63.82
C ASP A 138 -31.91 37.76 -65.00
N LEU A 139 -31.29 37.55 -66.16
CA LEU A 139 -31.58 38.29 -67.39
C LEU A 139 -32.68 37.61 -68.22
N SER A 140 -33.27 36.50 -67.75
CA SER A 140 -34.25 35.74 -68.52
C SER A 140 -35.58 36.50 -68.72
N GLY A 141 -35.94 37.37 -67.79
CA GLY A 141 -37.15 38.21 -67.85
C GLY A 141 -37.03 39.50 -68.67
N LEU A 142 -35.84 39.86 -69.16
CA LEU A 142 -35.64 41.10 -69.93
C LEU A 142 -35.91 40.90 -71.43
N SER A 143 -36.59 41.86 -72.03
CA SER A 143 -36.77 41.92 -73.49
C SER A 143 -35.43 42.13 -74.20
N PRO A 144 -35.32 41.79 -75.50
CA PRO A 144 -34.09 41.98 -76.26
C PRO A 144 -33.54 43.42 -76.21
N ARG A 145 -34.40 44.45 -76.15
CA ARG A 145 -33.97 45.85 -76.03
C ARG A 145 -33.35 46.16 -74.66
N GLU A 146 -33.95 45.63 -73.59
CA GLU A 146 -33.47 45.86 -72.22
C GLU A 146 -32.15 45.14 -71.94
N LYS A 147 -31.94 43.96 -72.54
CA LYS A 147 -30.64 43.24 -72.47
C LYS A 147 -29.51 44.06 -73.09
N ILE A 148 -29.76 44.70 -74.24
CA ILE A 148 -28.77 45.56 -74.92
C ILE A 148 -28.46 46.79 -74.06
N GLN A 149 -29.49 47.43 -73.49
CA GLN A 149 -29.30 48.62 -72.66
C GLN A 149 -28.54 48.30 -71.37
N TYR A 150 -28.83 47.16 -70.74
CA TYR A 150 -28.10 46.68 -69.56
C TYR A 150 -26.59 46.49 -69.87
N ALA A 151 -26.27 45.86 -71.01
CA ALA A 151 -24.89 45.63 -71.43
C ALA A 151 -24.12 46.92 -71.79
N ILE A 152 -24.82 47.95 -72.28
CA ILE A 152 -24.22 49.26 -72.61
C ILE A 152 -24.02 50.10 -71.34
N GLY A 153 -24.98 50.07 -70.40
CA GLY A 153 -24.96 50.85 -69.17
C GLY A 153 -23.95 50.38 -68.12
N SER A 154 -23.52 49.10 -68.17
CA SER A 154 -22.56 48.54 -67.21
C SER A 154 -21.08 48.82 -67.55
N LYS A 155 -20.79 49.60 -68.60
CA LYS A 155 -19.43 49.92 -69.05
C LYS A 155 -19.04 51.34 -68.61
N ARG A 156 -18.84 51.53 -67.30
CA ARG A 156 -18.13 52.67 -66.70
C ARG A 156 -17.34 52.21 -65.49
#